data_AF-K9NW15-F1
#
_entry.id   AF-K9NW15-F1
#
_cell.length_a   1.000
_cell.length_b   1.000
_cell.length_c   1.000
_cell.angle_alpha   90.00
_cell.angle_beta   90.00
_cell.angle_gamma   90.00
#
_symmetry.space_group_name_H-M   'P 1'
#
loop_
_entity.id
_entity.type
_entity.pdbx_description
1 polymer ?
#
loop_
_entity_poly.entity_id
_entity_poly.type
_entity_poly.pdbx_seq_one_letter_code
_entity_poly.pdbx_strand_id
1 'polypeptide(L)'
;EEPRGLVVPPTDAPVSPTTPYVEDISEAPLHDFYCSRLLDLVFLLDGSSRLSEAEFEVLKAFVVDMMERLRISQKWVRVAVVEYHDGSHAYIGLKDRKRPSELRRIASQVKYAGSQVASTSEVLKYTLFQIFGKIDRPEASRIVLLLMASQEPQRMSRNFVRYVQGLKKKKVIIIPVGIGPHANLKQIRLVEKQSPENKAFVLSGVDELEQQRDEIVSYLCDLAPEAPPPTLAPDMAQVTVGPGLLGVSTLGLKRNSMVLDVAFVLEGSDNIGEADFNRSKEFMEEVIQRMDVGQDGIHVTVLQYSYTVAVEYPFSEAQSKGDILQRVREIRYQGGNRTNTGLALQYLSEHSFLVSQGDREQAPNLVYMVTGNPASDEIKRLPGDIQVVPIGVGPHANVQELERIGWPNAPIL
;
A
#
# COMPACT_ATOMS: atom_id res chain seq x y z
N GLU A 1 -40.72 -50.81 -8.11
CA GLU A 1 -40.19 -50.21 -9.35
C GLU A 1 -39.10 -49.20 -8.98
N GLU A 2 -38.50 -48.54 -9.96
CA GLU A 2 -37.67 -47.32 -9.83
C GLU A 2 -38.53 -46.07 -9.51
N PRO A 3 -37.97 -44.86 -9.25
CA PRO A 3 -36.58 -44.42 -9.48
C PRO A 3 -35.84 -43.76 -8.28
N ARG A 4 -34.55 -43.47 -8.51
CA ARG A 4 -33.71 -42.58 -7.68
C ARG A 4 -33.77 -41.13 -8.17
N GLY A 5 -33.61 -40.17 -7.25
CA GLY A 5 -33.32 -38.75 -7.55
C GLY A 5 -33.92 -37.81 -6.49
N LEU A 6 -33.25 -36.74 -6.03
CA LEU A 6 -31.85 -36.33 -6.21
C LEU A 6 -31.23 -36.02 -4.83
N VAL A 7 -29.92 -36.20 -4.68
CA VAL A 7 -29.14 -35.56 -3.62
C VAL A 7 -28.32 -34.44 -4.26
N VAL A 8 -28.50 -33.22 -3.80
CA VAL A 8 -27.75 -32.03 -4.23
C VAL A 8 -26.74 -31.70 -3.12
N PRO A 9 -25.45 -31.48 -3.43
CA PRO A 9 -24.45 -31.09 -2.41
C PRO A 9 -24.71 -29.65 -1.93
N PRO A 10 -24.23 -29.29 -0.72
CA PRO A 10 -24.28 -27.91 -0.25
C PRO A 10 -23.46 -26.98 -1.16
N THR A 11 -23.99 -25.78 -1.42
CA THR A 11 -23.47 -24.83 -2.41
C THR A 11 -22.18 -24.13 -1.95
N ASP A 12 -21.24 -23.93 -2.88
CA ASP A 12 -20.05 -23.10 -2.69
C ASP A 12 -20.38 -21.60 -2.50
N ALA A 13 -19.42 -20.87 -1.93
CA ALA A 13 -19.65 -19.56 -1.30
C ALA A 13 -19.77 -18.35 -2.27
N PRO A 14 -20.60 -17.34 -1.93
CA PRO A 14 -20.66 -16.06 -2.64
C PRO A 14 -19.72 -14.99 -2.04
N VAL A 15 -18.60 -14.73 -2.74
CA VAL A 15 -17.94 -13.43 -2.99
C VAL A 15 -18.11 -12.30 -1.95
N SER A 16 -17.00 -11.90 -1.31
CA SER A 16 -16.90 -10.68 -0.49
C SER A 16 -17.02 -9.37 -1.29
N PRO A 17 -17.76 -8.35 -0.81
CA PRO A 17 -17.72 -6.99 -1.36
C PRO A 17 -16.54 -6.17 -0.83
N THR A 18 -16.02 -5.26 -1.66
CA THR A 18 -14.79 -4.47 -1.42
C THR A 18 -14.98 -3.22 -0.57
N THR A 19 -13.93 -2.82 0.16
CA THR A 19 -13.84 -1.54 0.88
C THR A 19 -13.16 -0.42 0.07
N PRO A 20 -13.50 0.86 0.30
CA PRO A 20 -12.79 2.02 -0.27
C PRO A 20 -11.42 2.26 0.38
N TYR A 21 -10.67 3.23 -0.15
CA TYR A 21 -9.21 3.30 -0.11
C TYR A 21 -8.73 4.78 -0.04
N VAL A 22 -7.83 5.09 0.91
CA VAL A 22 -7.12 6.36 1.22
C VAL A 22 -5.81 6.60 0.43
N GLU A 23 -5.55 7.81 -0.08
CA GLU A 23 -4.38 8.13 -0.92
C GLU A 23 -3.27 8.97 -0.25
N ASP A 24 -2.47 8.36 0.63
CA ASP A 24 -1.01 8.37 0.42
C ASP A 24 -0.38 7.10 1.01
N ILE A 25 0.62 6.57 0.33
CA ILE A 25 1.38 5.39 0.76
C ILE A 25 2.82 5.42 0.23
N SER A 26 3.40 6.61 0.08
CA SER A 26 4.78 6.76 -0.40
C SER A 26 5.83 6.39 0.66
N GLU A 27 6.33 5.15 0.59
CA GLU A 27 7.56 4.73 1.28
C GLU A 27 8.80 5.44 0.69
N ALA A 28 9.84 5.57 1.52
CA ALA A 28 11.14 6.08 1.07
C ALA A 28 11.85 5.05 0.17
N PRO A 29 12.67 5.49 -0.81
CA PRO A 29 13.47 4.59 -1.63
C PRO A 29 14.48 3.79 -0.80
N LEU A 30 14.65 2.51 -1.15
CA LEU A 30 15.62 1.62 -0.51
C LEU A 30 17.00 1.62 -1.21
N HIS A 31 17.10 2.21 -2.40
CA HIS A 31 18.29 2.22 -3.25
C HIS A 31 18.46 3.58 -3.96
N ASP A 32 19.71 3.90 -4.32
CA ASP A 32 20.07 5.16 -5.00
C ASP A 32 19.48 5.29 -6.42
N PHE A 33 19.21 4.17 -7.08
CA PHE A 33 18.52 4.13 -8.38
C PHE A 33 17.02 3.88 -8.19
N TYR A 34 16.19 4.89 -8.49
CA TYR A 34 14.77 4.86 -8.16
C TYR A 34 13.85 5.46 -9.24
N CYS A 35 12.98 4.63 -9.81
CA CYS A 35 12.10 4.98 -10.92
C CYS A 35 10.92 5.85 -10.48
N SER A 36 11.06 7.17 -10.59
CA SER A 36 9.98 8.15 -10.34
C SER A 36 9.32 8.57 -11.66
N ARG A 37 8.51 7.67 -12.23
CA ARG A 37 7.82 7.86 -13.52
C ARG A 37 6.31 7.68 -13.40
N LEU A 38 5.56 8.19 -14.38
CA LEU A 38 4.13 7.89 -14.53
C LEU A 38 3.97 6.57 -15.30
N LEU A 39 3.92 5.46 -14.55
CA LEU A 39 3.98 4.10 -15.08
C LEU A 39 2.88 3.23 -14.44
N ASP A 40 2.27 2.38 -15.25
CA ASP A 40 1.43 1.26 -14.85
C ASP A 40 2.14 -0.04 -15.33
N LEU A 41 2.77 -0.77 -14.41
CA LEU A 41 3.56 -1.96 -14.69
C LEU A 41 2.81 -3.24 -14.28
N VAL A 42 2.79 -4.24 -15.16
CA VAL A 42 2.17 -5.55 -14.90
C VAL A 42 3.22 -6.65 -14.98
N PHE A 43 3.47 -7.33 -13.87
CA PHE A 43 4.29 -8.54 -13.82
C PHE A 43 3.40 -9.76 -14.10
N LEU A 44 3.75 -10.54 -15.12
CA LEU A 44 3.11 -11.82 -15.44
C LEU A 44 4.11 -12.96 -15.22
N LEU A 45 3.87 -13.80 -14.22
CA LEU A 45 4.78 -14.87 -13.77
C LEU A 45 4.32 -16.24 -14.29
N ASP A 46 5.19 -16.97 -14.98
CA ASP A 46 4.94 -18.33 -15.45
C ASP A 46 4.82 -19.32 -14.28
N GLY A 47 3.61 -19.84 -14.03
CA GLY A 47 3.32 -20.78 -12.95
C GLY A 47 3.48 -22.27 -13.34
N SER A 48 4.12 -22.58 -14.46
CA SER A 48 4.29 -23.97 -14.90
C SER A 48 5.42 -24.70 -14.18
N SER A 49 5.38 -26.03 -14.20
CA SER A 49 6.47 -26.92 -13.77
C SER A 49 7.69 -26.92 -14.70
N ARG A 50 7.94 -25.80 -15.41
CA ARG A 50 9.19 -25.54 -16.13
C ARG A 50 10.18 -24.73 -15.30
N LEU A 51 9.67 -24.07 -14.25
CA LEU A 51 10.44 -23.70 -13.07
C LEU A 51 10.15 -24.75 -11.99
N SER A 52 11.15 -25.12 -11.20
CA SER A 52 10.93 -25.73 -9.90
C SER A 52 10.45 -24.70 -8.88
N GLU A 53 9.99 -25.16 -7.71
CA GLU A 53 9.57 -24.29 -6.60
C GLU A 53 10.71 -23.34 -6.16
N ALA A 54 11.95 -23.84 -6.13
CA ALA A 54 13.12 -23.02 -5.80
C ALA A 54 13.44 -21.95 -6.86
N GLU A 55 13.35 -22.30 -8.15
CA GLU A 55 13.50 -21.32 -9.24
C GLU A 55 12.36 -20.29 -9.26
N PHE A 56 11.17 -20.67 -8.81
CA PHE A 56 10.03 -19.77 -8.65
C PHE A 56 10.21 -18.81 -7.45
N GLU A 57 10.87 -19.23 -6.35
CA GLU A 57 11.30 -18.30 -5.30
C GLU A 57 12.30 -17.26 -5.84
N VAL A 58 13.27 -17.65 -6.67
CA VAL A 58 14.19 -16.70 -7.34
C VAL A 58 13.42 -15.74 -8.27
N LEU A 59 12.42 -16.24 -9.01
CA LEU A 59 11.56 -15.40 -9.85
C LEU A 59 10.77 -14.36 -9.02
N LYS A 60 10.25 -14.75 -7.85
CA LYS A 60 9.55 -13.83 -6.94
C LYS A 60 10.50 -12.82 -6.31
N ALA A 61 11.69 -13.23 -5.90
CA ALA A 61 12.74 -12.33 -5.40
C ALA A 61 13.06 -11.26 -6.44
N PHE A 62 13.30 -11.64 -7.70
CA PHE A 62 13.50 -10.70 -8.81
C PHE A 62 12.35 -9.69 -8.97
N VAL A 63 11.09 -10.12 -8.86
CA VAL A 63 9.93 -9.21 -8.91
C VAL A 63 9.90 -8.25 -7.72
N VAL A 64 10.25 -8.71 -6.52
CA VAL A 64 10.37 -7.87 -5.31
C VAL A 64 11.51 -6.86 -5.45
N ASP A 65 12.71 -7.29 -5.85
CA ASP A 65 13.86 -6.44 -6.13
C ASP A 65 13.56 -5.33 -7.14
N MET A 66 12.80 -5.66 -8.20
CA MET A 66 12.32 -4.65 -9.15
C MET A 66 11.35 -3.69 -8.47
N MET A 67 10.40 -4.18 -7.67
CA MET A 67 9.45 -3.34 -6.91
C MET A 67 10.14 -2.40 -5.90
N GLU A 68 11.32 -2.74 -5.37
CA GLU A 68 12.12 -1.86 -4.50
C GLU A 68 12.79 -0.70 -5.24
N ARG A 69 12.95 -0.81 -6.56
CA ARG A 69 13.52 0.21 -7.45
C ARG A 69 12.45 1.11 -8.09
N LEU A 70 11.18 0.94 -7.73
CA LEU A 70 10.05 1.68 -8.30
C LEU A 70 9.39 2.57 -7.24
N ARG A 71 9.00 3.80 -7.62
CA ARG A 71 8.20 4.68 -6.76
C ARG A 71 6.73 4.26 -6.76
N ILE A 72 6.39 3.21 -6.00
CA ILE A 72 5.05 2.61 -6.03
C ILE A 72 4.03 3.50 -5.31
N SER A 73 3.08 4.08 -6.06
CA SER A 73 1.81 4.66 -5.56
C SER A 73 0.86 4.97 -6.74
N GLN A 74 -0.43 5.24 -6.48
CA GLN A 74 -1.39 5.62 -7.56
C GLN A 74 -0.96 6.85 -8.35
N LYS A 75 -0.19 7.76 -7.73
CA LYS A 75 0.31 8.99 -8.33
C LYS A 75 1.55 8.77 -9.21
N TRP A 76 2.32 7.72 -8.96
CA TRP A 76 3.62 7.46 -9.60
C TRP A 76 3.62 6.11 -10.34
N VAL A 77 4.24 5.07 -9.79
CA VAL A 77 4.22 3.72 -10.37
C VAL A 77 3.09 2.89 -9.78
N ARG A 78 2.13 2.44 -10.60
CA ARG A 78 1.16 1.41 -10.22
C ARG A 78 1.69 0.05 -10.63
N VAL A 79 1.55 -0.95 -9.77
CA VAL A 79 2.00 -2.33 -10.04
C VAL A 79 0.82 -3.30 -10.01
N ALA A 80 0.90 -4.35 -10.82
CA ALA A 80 0.03 -5.52 -10.75
C ALA A 80 0.88 -6.79 -10.87
N VAL A 81 0.48 -7.85 -10.17
CA VAL A 81 1.18 -9.14 -10.13
C VAL A 81 0.18 -10.24 -10.40
N VAL A 82 0.40 -10.99 -11.48
CA VAL A 82 -0.45 -12.10 -11.93
C VAL A 82 0.43 -13.32 -12.18
N GLU A 83 0.12 -14.42 -11.52
CA GLU A 83 0.65 -15.74 -11.85
C GLU A 83 -0.25 -16.37 -12.91
N TYR A 84 0.33 -17.08 -13.89
CA TYR A 84 -0.45 -17.73 -14.95
C TYR A 84 -0.06 -19.19 -15.21
N HIS A 85 -1.10 -20.03 -15.22
CA HIS A 85 -1.07 -21.45 -15.58
C HIS A 85 -2.05 -21.69 -16.73
N ASP A 86 -3.03 -22.60 -16.62
CA ASP A 86 -4.13 -22.67 -17.60
C ASP A 86 -5.17 -21.54 -17.40
N GLY A 87 -5.25 -20.99 -16.18
CA GLY A 87 -5.89 -19.72 -15.86
C GLY A 87 -4.93 -18.55 -15.63
N SER A 88 -5.39 -17.52 -14.93
CA SER A 88 -4.58 -16.36 -14.51
C SER A 88 -5.06 -15.87 -13.14
N HIS A 89 -4.17 -15.85 -12.16
CA HIS A 89 -4.48 -15.54 -10.76
C HIS A 89 -3.78 -14.22 -10.35
N ALA A 90 -4.57 -13.17 -10.17
CA ALA A 90 -4.07 -11.84 -9.80
C ALA A 90 -3.97 -11.69 -8.28
N TYR A 91 -2.75 -11.45 -7.79
CA TYR A 91 -2.45 -11.21 -6.37
C TYR A 91 -2.46 -9.72 -6.02
N ILE A 92 -2.16 -8.88 -7.02
CA ILE A 92 -2.12 -7.41 -6.92
C ILE A 92 -2.72 -6.84 -8.20
N GLY A 93 -3.74 -5.98 -8.11
CA GLY A 93 -4.21 -5.14 -9.22
C GLY A 93 -3.59 -3.74 -9.20
N LEU A 94 -3.57 -3.05 -10.34
CA LEU A 94 -3.09 -1.67 -10.46
C LEU A 94 -3.82 -0.69 -9.51
N LYS A 95 -5.01 -1.06 -9.02
CA LYS A 95 -5.87 -0.27 -8.13
C LYS A 95 -5.93 -0.83 -6.71
N ASP A 96 -5.03 -1.75 -6.36
CA ASP A 96 -4.86 -2.21 -4.98
C ASP A 96 -4.17 -1.12 -4.16
N ARG A 97 -4.79 -0.72 -3.05
CA ARG A 97 -4.27 0.31 -2.17
C ARG A 97 -3.75 -0.35 -0.89
N LYS A 98 -2.44 -0.55 -0.87
CA LYS A 98 -1.67 -1.24 0.17
C LYS A 98 -0.28 -0.59 0.22
N ARG A 99 0.37 -0.57 1.40
CA ARG A 99 1.74 -0.03 1.55
C ARG A 99 2.70 -0.71 0.55
N PRO A 100 3.69 -0.04 -0.05
CA PRO A 100 4.63 -0.70 -0.96
C PRO A 100 5.31 -1.93 -0.34
N SER A 101 5.61 -1.91 0.96
CA SER A 101 6.03 -3.06 1.77
C SER A 101 5.02 -4.21 1.77
N GLU A 102 3.73 -3.92 1.95
CA GLU A 102 2.65 -4.92 1.86
C GLU A 102 2.50 -5.46 0.43
N LEU A 103 2.68 -4.63 -0.60
CA LEU A 103 2.71 -5.07 -2.00
C LEU A 103 3.91 -6.00 -2.26
N ARG A 104 5.10 -5.67 -1.74
CA ARG A 104 6.29 -6.55 -1.79
C ARG A 104 6.06 -7.86 -1.03
N ARG A 105 5.42 -7.81 0.14
CA ARG A 105 5.05 -8.99 0.95
C ARG A 105 4.04 -9.90 0.23
N ILE A 106 3.09 -9.34 -0.50
CA ILE A 106 2.16 -10.12 -1.33
C ILE A 106 2.89 -10.75 -2.53
N ALA A 107 3.80 -10.01 -3.17
CA ALA A 107 4.60 -10.53 -4.28
C ALA A 107 5.52 -11.69 -3.87
N SER A 108 6.18 -11.61 -2.71
CA SER A 108 6.98 -12.73 -2.17
C SER A 108 6.13 -13.93 -1.74
N GLN A 109 4.87 -13.71 -1.35
CA GLN A 109 3.93 -14.77 -0.97
C GLN A 109 3.07 -15.32 -2.11
N VAL A 110 3.38 -15.01 -3.37
CA VAL A 110 2.78 -15.70 -4.53
C VAL A 110 3.06 -17.20 -4.42
N LYS A 111 2.02 -18.03 -4.55
CA LYS A 111 2.13 -19.49 -4.43
C LYS A 111 2.67 -20.09 -5.73
N TYR A 112 3.62 -21.01 -5.61
CA TYR A 112 4.05 -21.84 -6.73
C TYR A 112 2.91 -22.79 -7.15
N ALA A 113 2.56 -22.78 -8.44
CA ALA A 113 1.45 -23.57 -8.98
C ALA A 113 1.88 -24.91 -9.60
N GLY A 114 3.11 -25.00 -10.13
CA GLY A 114 3.67 -26.23 -10.71
C GLY A 114 2.85 -26.87 -11.84
N SER A 115 2.12 -26.06 -12.62
CA SER A 115 1.17 -26.57 -13.62
C SER A 115 1.85 -27.19 -14.84
N GLN A 116 1.22 -28.17 -15.48
CA GLN A 116 1.68 -28.72 -16.76
C GLN A 116 1.52 -27.73 -17.95
N VAL A 117 0.80 -26.63 -17.77
CA VAL A 117 0.56 -25.59 -18.78
C VAL A 117 0.63 -24.21 -18.15
N ALA A 118 1.36 -23.29 -18.78
CA ALA A 118 1.15 -21.85 -18.62
C ALA A 118 0.78 -21.21 -19.97
N SER A 119 -0.39 -20.57 -20.05
CA SER A 119 -0.94 -20.02 -21.28
C SER A 119 -0.70 -18.52 -21.40
N THR A 120 0.33 -18.17 -22.16
CA THR A 120 0.64 -16.80 -22.57
C THR A 120 -0.54 -16.15 -23.31
N SER A 121 -1.35 -16.91 -24.04
CA SER A 121 -2.55 -16.39 -24.71
C SER A 121 -3.66 -16.00 -23.73
N GLU A 122 -3.93 -16.81 -22.71
CA GLU A 122 -4.97 -16.51 -21.71
C GLU A 122 -4.56 -15.37 -20.77
N VAL A 123 -3.29 -15.28 -20.36
CA VAL A 123 -2.83 -14.16 -19.52
C VAL A 123 -2.75 -12.83 -20.30
N LEU A 124 -2.40 -12.83 -21.58
CA LEU A 124 -2.45 -11.62 -22.42
C LEU A 124 -3.89 -11.19 -22.73
N LYS A 125 -4.82 -12.15 -22.87
CA LYS A 125 -6.27 -11.90 -22.93
C LYS A 125 -6.79 -11.29 -21.62
N TYR A 126 -6.41 -11.85 -20.47
CA TYR A 126 -6.73 -11.28 -19.14
C TYR A 126 -6.19 -9.85 -19.02
N THR A 127 -4.93 -9.63 -19.38
CA THR A 127 -4.28 -8.31 -19.35
C THR A 127 -4.97 -7.30 -20.28
N LEU A 128 -5.42 -7.73 -21.47
CA LEU A 128 -6.12 -6.88 -22.45
C LEU A 128 -7.54 -6.46 -22.00
N PHE A 129 -8.30 -7.39 -21.41
CA PHE A 129 -9.72 -7.18 -21.13
C PHE A 129 -10.04 -6.85 -19.67
N GLN A 130 -9.28 -7.39 -18.71
CA GLN A 130 -9.50 -7.15 -17.27
C GLN A 130 -8.61 -6.01 -16.76
N ILE A 131 -7.29 -6.11 -16.94
CA ILE A 131 -6.35 -5.10 -16.40
C ILE A 131 -6.46 -3.78 -17.19
N PHE A 132 -6.23 -3.82 -18.51
CA PHE A 132 -6.30 -2.63 -19.37
C PHE A 132 -7.63 -2.49 -20.11
N GLY A 133 -8.70 -3.15 -19.64
CA GLY A 133 -10.04 -3.12 -20.26
C GLY A 133 -10.54 -1.70 -20.50
N LYS A 134 -10.54 -0.88 -19.43
CA LYS A 134 -10.71 0.57 -19.47
C LYS A 134 -9.35 1.24 -19.21
N ILE A 135 -8.99 2.25 -20.00
CA ILE A 135 -7.86 3.14 -19.70
C ILE A 135 -8.42 4.29 -18.87
N ASP A 136 -7.97 4.44 -17.63
CA ASP A 136 -8.34 5.53 -16.72
C ASP A 136 -7.19 6.50 -16.42
N ARG A 137 -5.97 6.11 -16.79
CA ARG A 137 -4.72 6.86 -16.59
C ARG A 137 -3.99 7.06 -17.93
N PRO A 138 -4.51 7.92 -18.83
CA PRO A 138 -4.00 8.06 -20.20
C PRO A 138 -2.60 8.69 -20.29
N GLU A 139 -2.16 9.39 -19.24
CA GLU A 139 -0.87 10.06 -19.09
C GLU A 139 0.27 9.11 -18.69
N ALA A 140 -0.06 7.92 -18.16
CA ALA A 140 0.94 6.93 -17.77
C ALA A 140 1.29 5.98 -18.92
N SER A 141 2.58 5.66 -19.05
CA SER A 141 3.03 4.52 -19.85
C SER A 141 2.50 3.23 -19.22
N ARG A 142 2.12 2.26 -20.06
CA ARG A 142 1.53 0.98 -19.62
C ARG A 142 2.37 -0.14 -20.18
N ILE A 143 3.03 -0.89 -19.31
CA ILE A 143 4.02 -1.90 -19.69
C ILE A 143 3.70 -3.24 -19.01
N VAL A 144 3.87 -4.32 -19.77
CA VAL A 144 3.70 -5.70 -19.31
C VAL A 144 5.06 -6.39 -19.35
N LEU A 145 5.58 -6.78 -18.19
CA LEU A 145 6.75 -7.65 -18.07
C LEU A 145 6.27 -9.10 -18.06
N LEU A 146 6.43 -9.78 -19.19
CA LEU A 146 5.93 -11.14 -19.41
C LEU A 146 7.06 -12.15 -19.20
N LEU A 147 7.17 -12.68 -17.99
CA LEU A 147 8.18 -13.67 -17.61
C LEU A 147 7.72 -15.06 -18.09
N MET A 148 8.52 -15.70 -18.95
CA MET A 148 8.13 -16.91 -19.69
C MET A 148 9.16 -18.01 -19.51
N ALA A 149 8.82 -19.07 -18.79
CA ALA A 149 9.66 -20.27 -18.65
C ALA A 149 9.22 -21.41 -19.59
N SER A 150 8.06 -21.29 -20.23
CA SER A 150 7.38 -22.41 -20.91
C SER A 150 6.84 -22.09 -22.31
N GLN A 151 6.18 -23.10 -22.90
CA GLN A 151 5.47 -23.01 -24.17
C GLN A 151 4.06 -23.60 -24.06
N GLU A 152 3.04 -22.77 -24.32
CA GLU A 152 1.65 -23.20 -24.29
C GLU A 152 1.29 -24.18 -25.45
N PRO A 153 0.31 -25.08 -25.24
CA PRO A 153 -0.21 -25.94 -26.30
C PRO A 153 -0.77 -25.15 -27.50
N GLN A 154 -0.41 -25.52 -28.72
CA GLN A 154 -0.77 -24.81 -29.96
C GLN A 154 -2.28 -24.69 -30.26
N ARG A 155 -3.13 -25.38 -29.49
CA ARG A 155 -4.59 -25.20 -29.51
C ARG A 155 -5.04 -23.86 -28.87
N MET A 156 -4.25 -23.33 -27.93
CA MET A 156 -4.53 -22.10 -27.17
C MET A 156 -3.95 -20.86 -27.87
N SER A 157 -2.81 -21.00 -28.55
CA SER A 157 -2.10 -19.91 -29.24
C SER A 157 -2.84 -19.25 -30.42
N ARG A 158 -4.01 -19.79 -30.81
CA ARG A 158 -4.83 -19.33 -31.96
C ARG A 158 -5.15 -17.83 -31.95
N ASN A 159 -5.37 -17.24 -30.77
CA ASN A 159 -5.68 -15.81 -30.63
C ASN A 159 -4.49 -14.95 -30.14
N PHE A 160 -3.31 -15.53 -29.89
CA PHE A 160 -2.14 -14.86 -29.31
C PHE A 160 -1.86 -13.50 -29.98
N VAL A 161 -1.67 -13.50 -31.30
CA VAL A 161 -1.35 -12.30 -32.09
C VAL A 161 -2.46 -11.25 -32.00
N ARG A 162 -3.73 -11.66 -31.91
CA ARG A 162 -4.88 -10.76 -31.75
C ARG A 162 -4.87 -10.05 -30.39
N TYR A 163 -4.42 -10.73 -29.33
CA TYR A 163 -4.29 -10.12 -28.01
C TYR A 163 -3.10 -9.14 -27.93
N VAL A 164 -1.94 -9.53 -28.46
CA VAL A 164 -0.76 -8.64 -28.59
C VAL A 164 -1.10 -7.39 -29.41
N GLN A 165 -1.81 -7.53 -30.53
CA GLN A 165 -2.28 -6.40 -31.34
C GLN A 165 -3.35 -5.55 -30.63
N GLY A 166 -4.20 -6.15 -29.81
CA GLY A 166 -5.15 -5.43 -28.96
C GLY A 166 -4.45 -4.57 -27.90
N LEU A 167 -3.40 -5.11 -27.28
CA LEU A 167 -2.55 -4.40 -26.32
C LEU A 167 -1.79 -3.25 -27.00
N LYS A 168 -1.18 -3.49 -28.17
CA LYS A 168 -0.57 -2.41 -28.98
C LYS A 168 -1.57 -1.30 -29.32
N LYS A 169 -2.79 -1.65 -29.75
CA LYS A 169 -3.85 -0.65 -30.06
C LYS A 169 -4.25 0.21 -28.86
N LYS A 170 -4.09 -0.29 -27.63
CA LYS A 170 -4.26 0.46 -26.38
C LYS A 170 -3.03 1.28 -25.97
N LYS A 171 -1.93 1.27 -26.73
CA LYS A 171 -0.59 1.73 -26.31
C LYS A 171 -0.11 1.02 -25.03
N VAL A 172 -0.18 -0.30 -25.02
CA VAL A 172 0.47 -1.13 -23.99
C VAL A 172 1.70 -1.78 -24.61
N ILE A 173 2.86 -1.55 -23.99
CA ILE A 173 4.15 -2.14 -24.37
C ILE A 173 4.26 -3.51 -23.69
N ILE A 174 4.86 -4.49 -24.34
CA ILE A 174 5.09 -5.83 -23.79
C ILE A 174 6.57 -6.16 -23.91
N ILE A 175 7.21 -6.37 -22.76
CA ILE A 175 8.61 -6.79 -22.62
C ILE A 175 8.59 -8.27 -22.25
N PRO A 176 8.76 -9.19 -23.23
CA PRO A 176 8.89 -10.61 -22.95
C PRO A 176 10.29 -10.92 -22.39
N VAL A 177 10.32 -11.65 -21.28
CA VAL A 177 11.52 -12.12 -20.60
C VAL A 177 11.51 -13.65 -20.65
N GLY A 178 12.22 -14.23 -21.62
CA GLY A 178 12.32 -15.67 -21.78
C GLY A 178 13.36 -16.27 -20.84
N ILE A 179 12.96 -17.23 -20.02
CA ILE A 179 13.79 -17.85 -18.99
C ILE A 179 14.02 -19.33 -19.35
N GLY A 180 15.26 -19.69 -19.66
CA GLY A 180 15.66 -21.07 -19.91
C GLY A 180 15.20 -21.66 -21.25
N PRO A 181 15.61 -22.91 -21.55
CA PRO A 181 15.47 -23.52 -22.87
C PRO A 181 14.03 -23.87 -23.26
N HIS A 182 13.08 -23.81 -22.33
CA HIS A 182 11.67 -24.15 -22.55
C HIS A 182 10.79 -22.93 -22.89
N ALA A 183 11.33 -21.70 -22.75
CA ALA A 183 10.62 -20.46 -23.07
C ALA A 183 10.19 -20.38 -24.54
N ASN A 184 8.97 -19.90 -24.81
CA ASN A 184 8.43 -19.87 -26.17
C ASN A 184 9.01 -18.75 -27.06
N LEU A 185 10.27 -18.91 -27.50
CA LEU A 185 10.99 -17.98 -28.38
C LEU A 185 10.23 -17.60 -29.66
N LYS A 186 9.29 -18.44 -30.14
CA LYS A 186 8.42 -18.13 -31.29
C LYS A 186 7.40 -17.04 -30.95
N GLN A 187 6.85 -17.04 -29.73
CA GLN A 187 5.93 -16.02 -29.25
C GLN A 187 6.65 -14.72 -28.88
N ILE A 188 7.83 -14.81 -28.25
CA ILE A 188 8.72 -13.66 -27.97
C ILE A 188 8.98 -12.89 -29.27
N ARG A 189 9.46 -13.57 -30.32
CA ARG A 189 9.72 -12.98 -31.65
C ARG A 189 8.48 -12.48 -32.40
N LEU A 190 7.28 -12.88 -31.99
CA LEU A 190 6.02 -12.31 -32.51
C LEU A 190 5.63 -11.02 -31.78
N VAL A 191 5.94 -10.92 -30.48
CA VAL A 191 5.72 -9.73 -29.65
C VAL A 191 6.67 -8.60 -30.04
N GLU A 192 7.97 -8.87 -30.16
CA GLU A 192 8.97 -7.91 -30.67
C GLU A 192 8.53 -7.30 -32.00
N LYS A 193 8.12 -8.16 -32.95
CA LYS A 193 7.66 -7.75 -34.28
C LYS A 193 6.37 -6.92 -34.31
N GLN A 194 5.63 -6.80 -33.20
CA GLN A 194 4.49 -5.90 -33.19
C GLN A 194 4.90 -4.44 -32.95
N SER A 195 5.97 -4.13 -32.20
CA SER A 195 6.34 -2.74 -31.86
C SER A 195 7.81 -2.61 -31.46
N PRO A 196 8.54 -1.56 -31.90
CA PRO A 196 9.96 -1.38 -31.56
C PRO A 196 10.23 -1.18 -30.06
N GLU A 197 9.21 -0.80 -29.28
CA GLU A 197 9.25 -0.68 -27.82
C GLU A 197 9.17 -2.03 -27.10
N ASN A 198 8.81 -3.11 -27.80
CA ASN A 198 8.66 -4.46 -27.23
C ASN A 198 10.00 -5.21 -27.21
N LYS A 199 11.06 -4.63 -26.61
CA LYS A 199 12.36 -5.30 -26.46
C LYS A 199 12.20 -6.63 -25.71
N ALA A 200 12.76 -7.70 -26.25
CA ALA A 200 12.88 -8.97 -25.54
C ALA A 200 14.16 -9.05 -24.71
N PHE A 201 14.08 -9.79 -23.61
CA PHE A 201 15.23 -10.30 -22.86
C PHE A 201 15.16 -11.84 -22.89
N VAL A 202 16.28 -12.53 -23.04
CA VAL A 202 16.34 -14.00 -23.10
C VAL A 202 17.53 -14.47 -22.28
N LEU A 203 17.24 -15.28 -21.26
CA LEU A 203 18.17 -15.73 -20.22
C LEU A 203 18.31 -17.25 -20.27
N SER A 204 19.48 -17.77 -19.86
CA SER A 204 19.77 -19.21 -19.80
C SER A 204 19.04 -19.92 -18.64
N GLY A 205 18.67 -19.17 -17.60
CA GLY A 205 18.01 -19.65 -16.38
C GLY A 205 17.63 -18.50 -15.46
N VAL A 206 17.15 -18.80 -14.25
CA VAL A 206 16.74 -17.75 -13.28
C VAL A 206 17.93 -17.02 -12.65
N ASP A 207 19.12 -17.62 -12.60
CA ASP A 207 20.31 -17.05 -11.94
C ASP A 207 20.87 -15.79 -12.66
N GLU A 208 20.49 -15.60 -13.93
CA GLU A 208 20.84 -14.41 -14.71
C GLU A 208 19.87 -13.23 -14.47
N LEU A 209 18.72 -13.45 -13.81
CA LEU A 209 17.69 -12.42 -13.58
C LEU A 209 18.24 -11.24 -12.78
N GLU A 210 19.02 -11.49 -11.72
CA GLU A 210 19.61 -10.42 -10.92
C GLU A 210 20.55 -9.53 -11.75
N GLN A 211 21.35 -10.13 -12.62
CA GLN A 211 22.33 -9.45 -13.47
C GLN A 211 21.67 -8.59 -14.56
N GLN A 212 20.47 -8.97 -15.00
CA GLN A 212 19.68 -8.24 -16.00
C GLN A 212 18.64 -7.28 -15.40
N ARG A 213 18.34 -7.41 -14.10
CA ARG A 213 17.37 -6.58 -13.35
C ARG A 213 17.53 -5.10 -13.64
N ASP A 214 18.72 -4.55 -13.42
CA ASP A 214 18.89 -3.09 -13.44
C ASP A 214 18.89 -2.52 -14.88
N GLU A 215 19.25 -3.32 -15.89
CA GLU A 215 19.03 -2.99 -17.31
C GLU A 215 17.54 -2.98 -17.66
N ILE A 216 16.77 -3.97 -17.20
CA ILE A 216 15.33 -4.07 -17.40
C ILE A 216 14.63 -2.89 -16.71
N VAL A 217 15.00 -2.54 -15.47
CA VAL A 217 14.42 -1.38 -14.76
C VAL A 217 14.77 -0.08 -15.48
N SER A 218 16.02 0.15 -15.91
CA SER A 218 16.36 1.37 -16.68
C SER A 218 15.49 1.49 -17.93
N TYR A 219 15.41 0.42 -18.73
CA TYR A 219 14.61 0.41 -19.97
C TYR A 219 13.11 0.65 -19.70
N LEU A 220 12.56 0.15 -18.60
CA LEU A 220 11.20 0.46 -18.16
C LEU A 220 11.00 1.95 -17.81
N CYS A 221 11.99 2.58 -17.18
CA CYS A 221 11.93 3.98 -16.77
C CYS A 221 12.15 4.96 -17.93
N ASP A 222 12.93 4.57 -18.94
CA ASP A 222 13.16 5.35 -20.17
C ASP A 222 11.94 5.35 -21.10
N LEU A 223 11.13 4.28 -21.05
CA LEU A 223 9.85 4.16 -21.75
C LEU A 223 8.67 4.89 -21.06
N ALA A 224 8.88 5.48 -19.88
CA ALA A 224 7.83 6.09 -19.08
C ALA A 224 8.06 7.61 -18.90
N PRO A 225 7.03 8.46 -19.05
CA PRO A 225 7.21 9.90 -18.96
C PRO A 225 7.55 10.33 -17.52
N GLU A 226 8.37 11.37 -17.43
CA GLU A 226 8.57 12.10 -16.17
C GLU A 226 7.24 12.73 -15.75
N ALA A 227 6.98 12.83 -14.45
CA ALA A 227 5.87 13.65 -13.98
C ALA A 227 6.18 15.13 -14.28
N PRO A 228 5.21 15.93 -14.74
CA PRO A 228 5.42 17.37 -14.91
C PRO A 228 5.82 17.98 -13.56
N PRO A 229 6.74 18.97 -13.55
CA PRO A 229 7.09 19.67 -12.31
C PRO A 229 5.84 20.32 -11.71
N PRO A 230 5.75 20.46 -10.37
CA PRO A 230 4.62 21.14 -9.74
C PRO A 230 4.55 22.57 -10.29
N THR A 231 3.42 22.91 -10.91
CA THR A 231 3.18 24.26 -11.42
C THR A 231 3.27 25.24 -10.25
N LEU A 232 4.29 26.09 -10.24
CA LEU A 232 4.36 27.19 -9.29
C LEU A 232 3.09 28.03 -9.43
N ALA A 233 2.31 28.12 -8.35
CA ALA A 233 1.27 29.13 -8.25
C ALA A 233 1.94 30.51 -8.41
N PRO A 234 1.34 31.46 -9.15
CA PRO A 234 1.92 32.78 -9.32
C PRO A 234 2.05 33.49 -7.96
N ASP A 235 3.18 34.16 -7.73
CA ASP A 235 3.46 34.88 -6.49
C ASP A 235 2.30 35.81 -6.10
N MET A 236 1.60 35.47 -5.02
CA MET A 236 0.76 36.43 -4.32
C MET A 236 1.69 37.37 -3.53
N ALA A 237 1.78 38.61 -4.00
CA ALA A 237 2.78 39.58 -3.56
C ALA A 237 2.85 39.71 -2.03
N GLN A 238 4.03 39.43 -1.46
CA GLN A 238 4.27 39.63 -0.04
C GLN A 238 4.25 41.12 0.31
N VAL A 239 3.46 41.48 1.32
CA VAL A 239 3.38 42.84 1.84
C VAL A 239 4.63 43.14 2.68
N THR A 240 5.30 44.23 2.37
CA THR A 240 6.60 44.59 2.94
C THR A 240 6.53 44.90 4.43
N VAL A 241 7.39 44.25 5.23
CA VAL A 241 7.76 44.66 6.59
C VAL A 241 9.29 44.79 6.68
N GLY A 242 9.78 45.72 7.52
CA GLY A 242 11.15 46.23 7.48
C GLY A 242 12.27 45.28 7.94
N PRO A 243 13.54 45.64 7.72
CA PRO A 243 14.69 44.75 7.88
C PRO A 243 15.13 44.55 9.34
N GLY A 244 15.36 43.28 9.71
CA GLY A 244 16.04 42.84 10.94
C GLY A 244 17.35 42.09 10.60
N LEU A 245 18.34 42.11 11.51
CA LEU A 245 19.73 41.76 11.21
C LEU A 245 20.00 40.26 10.93
N LEU A 246 21.10 40.04 10.21
CA LEU A 246 21.74 38.74 9.93
C LEU A 246 22.03 37.91 11.19
N GLY A 247 21.81 36.59 11.12
CA GLY A 247 21.97 35.68 12.27
C GLY A 247 22.35 34.23 11.91
N VAL A 248 23.43 34.05 11.13
CA VAL A 248 24.20 32.79 10.92
C VAL A 248 23.38 31.49 10.75
N SER A 249 23.20 31.05 9.50
CA SER A 249 22.72 29.70 9.21
C SER A 249 23.72 28.62 9.63
N THR A 250 23.41 27.83 10.66
CA THR A 250 24.04 26.52 10.86
C THR A 250 23.39 25.49 9.94
N LEU A 251 24.20 24.79 9.14
CA LEU A 251 23.77 23.73 8.22
C LEU A 251 23.38 22.45 8.98
N GLY A 252 22.25 22.48 9.66
CA GLY A 252 21.55 21.28 10.10
C GLY A 252 21.05 20.51 8.89
N LEU A 253 21.43 19.23 8.78
CA LEU A 253 20.92 18.33 7.76
C LEU A 253 19.40 18.22 7.90
N LYS A 254 18.65 18.80 6.95
CA LYS A 254 17.22 18.52 6.81
C LYS A 254 17.05 17.04 6.43
N ARG A 255 16.80 16.20 7.44
CA ARG A 255 15.94 15.02 7.24
C ARG A 255 14.62 15.51 6.67
N ASN A 256 14.00 14.71 5.81
CA ASN A 256 12.61 14.93 5.45
C ASN A 256 11.78 14.65 6.72
N SER A 257 11.37 15.71 7.44
CA SER A 257 10.46 15.60 8.56
C SER A 257 9.13 15.05 8.05
N MET A 258 8.57 14.06 8.76
CA MET A 258 7.24 13.55 8.44
C MET A 258 6.21 14.55 8.97
N VAL A 259 5.40 15.10 8.07
CA VAL A 259 4.26 15.95 8.43
C VAL A 259 3.05 15.03 8.58
N LEU A 260 2.56 14.90 9.81
CA LEU A 260 1.44 14.04 10.23
C LEU A 260 0.75 14.69 11.42
N ASP A 261 -0.57 14.52 11.53
CA ASP A 261 -1.35 14.97 12.69
C ASP A 261 -1.84 13.73 13.42
N VAL A 262 -1.26 13.50 14.61
CA VAL A 262 -1.35 12.21 15.32
C VAL A 262 -2.20 12.35 16.58
N ALA A 263 -3.31 11.61 16.64
CA ALA A 263 -4.11 11.44 17.85
C ALA A 263 -3.70 10.18 18.61
N PHE A 264 -3.36 10.33 19.89
CA PHE A 264 -3.34 9.21 20.83
C PHE A 264 -4.67 9.18 21.60
N VAL A 265 -5.34 8.03 21.59
CA VAL A 265 -6.62 7.83 22.26
C VAL A 265 -6.46 6.65 23.22
N LEU A 266 -6.44 6.94 24.52
CA LEU A 266 -6.23 5.93 25.57
C LEU A 266 -7.54 5.61 26.30
N GLU A 267 -7.88 4.32 26.41
CA GLU A 267 -8.93 3.87 27.34
C GLU A 267 -8.51 4.22 28.78
N GLY A 268 -9.36 4.94 29.51
CA GLY A 268 -9.22 5.29 30.92
C GLY A 268 -10.41 4.81 31.76
N SER A 269 -11.02 3.67 31.39
CA SER A 269 -12.19 3.09 32.06
C SER A 269 -11.89 2.46 33.42
N ASP A 270 -12.93 2.14 34.18
CA ASP A 270 -12.84 1.34 35.41
C ASP A 270 -12.36 -0.10 35.15
N ASN A 271 -12.47 -0.60 33.91
CA ASN A 271 -12.09 -1.96 33.52
C ASN A 271 -10.59 -2.10 33.22
N ILE A 272 -9.94 -1.05 32.69
CA ILE A 272 -8.48 -1.01 32.51
C ILE A 272 -7.76 -0.59 33.81
N GLY A 273 -8.36 0.32 34.59
CA GLY A 273 -7.80 0.76 35.87
C GLY A 273 -6.56 1.66 35.76
N GLU A 274 -6.22 2.33 36.86
CA GLU A 274 -5.12 3.31 36.90
C GLU A 274 -3.74 2.69 36.57
N ALA A 275 -3.50 1.44 36.95
CA ALA A 275 -2.20 0.78 36.77
C ALA A 275 -1.87 0.53 35.28
N ASP A 276 -2.81 -0.05 34.52
CA ASP A 276 -2.62 -0.34 33.10
C ASP A 276 -2.86 0.90 32.21
N PHE A 277 -3.66 1.86 32.67
CA PHE A 277 -3.69 3.21 32.07
C PHE A 277 -2.31 3.88 32.12
N ASN A 278 -1.61 3.85 33.28
CA ASN A 278 -0.28 4.45 33.37
C ASN A 278 0.75 3.73 32.49
N ARG A 279 0.67 2.39 32.31
CA ARG A 279 1.49 1.66 31.32
C ARG A 279 1.22 2.11 29.88
N SER A 280 -0.06 2.34 29.54
CA SER A 280 -0.46 2.86 28.23
C SER A 280 0.06 4.29 28.00
N LYS A 281 0.09 5.10 29.06
CA LYS A 281 0.67 6.45 29.08
C LYS A 281 2.19 6.45 28.92
N GLU A 282 2.90 5.55 29.60
CA GLU A 282 4.35 5.34 29.48
C GLU A 282 4.73 4.90 28.05
N PHE A 283 3.98 3.96 27.47
CA PHE A 283 4.15 3.55 26.07
C PHE A 283 3.96 4.73 25.08
N MET A 284 2.90 5.52 25.27
CA MET A 284 2.66 6.74 24.49
C MET A 284 3.82 7.74 24.62
N GLU A 285 4.36 7.94 25.83
CA GLU A 285 5.53 8.81 26.05
C GLU A 285 6.76 8.32 25.27
N GLU A 286 7.07 7.01 25.30
CA GLU A 286 8.17 6.43 24.52
C GLU A 286 8.00 6.64 23.00
N VAL A 287 6.77 6.53 22.49
CA VAL A 287 6.48 6.73 21.06
C VAL A 287 6.67 8.21 20.68
N ILE A 288 6.08 9.14 21.44
CA ILE A 288 6.21 10.60 21.21
C ILE A 288 7.68 11.04 21.31
N GLN A 289 8.45 10.48 22.24
CA GLN A 289 9.88 10.75 22.40
C GLN A 289 10.68 10.39 21.13
N ARG A 290 10.26 9.35 20.39
CA ARG A 290 10.89 8.87 19.13
C ARG A 290 10.37 9.55 17.87
N MET A 291 9.13 10.05 17.86
CA MET A 291 8.52 10.79 16.74
C MET A 291 9.22 12.13 16.45
N ASP A 292 9.13 12.63 15.21
CA ASP A 292 9.72 13.93 14.81
C ASP A 292 8.75 15.10 15.11
N VAL A 293 8.39 15.23 16.39
CA VAL A 293 7.38 16.19 16.88
C VAL A 293 7.94 17.61 16.88
N GLY A 294 7.24 18.52 16.19
CA GLY A 294 7.64 19.92 16.02
C GLY A 294 6.72 20.67 15.05
N GLN A 295 6.81 22.00 15.04
CA GLN A 295 5.93 22.87 14.24
C GLN A 295 5.88 22.50 12.74
N ASP A 296 7.04 22.18 12.14
CA ASP A 296 7.21 21.76 10.73
C ASP A 296 7.29 20.22 10.55
N GLY A 297 6.88 19.45 11.56
CA GLY A 297 6.95 18.00 11.62
C GLY A 297 5.64 17.39 12.07
N ILE A 298 5.71 16.43 13.00
CA ILE A 298 4.52 15.75 13.56
C ILE A 298 3.85 16.66 14.59
N HIS A 299 2.54 16.84 14.48
CA HIS A 299 1.68 17.45 15.51
C HIS A 299 0.96 16.34 16.28
N VAL A 300 0.66 16.58 17.55
CA VAL A 300 0.08 15.58 18.46
C VAL A 300 -1.12 16.14 19.22
N THR A 301 -2.20 15.36 19.24
CA THR A 301 -3.33 15.50 20.16
C THR A 301 -3.42 14.25 21.05
N VAL A 302 -3.86 14.41 22.30
CA VAL A 302 -3.97 13.33 23.28
C VAL A 302 -5.35 13.37 23.92
N LEU A 303 -6.06 12.25 23.86
CA LEU A 303 -7.39 12.05 24.40
C LEU A 303 -7.41 10.83 25.33
N GLN A 304 -8.17 10.95 26.42
CA GLN A 304 -8.53 9.87 27.32
C GLN A 304 -10.03 9.62 27.19
N TYR A 305 -10.49 8.36 27.21
CA TYR A 305 -11.92 8.05 27.12
C TYR A 305 -12.39 6.93 28.04
N SER A 306 -13.62 7.06 28.53
CA SER A 306 -14.32 6.05 29.34
C SER A 306 -15.83 6.13 29.09
N TYR A 307 -16.60 6.74 30.00
CA TYR A 307 -17.99 7.17 29.77
C TYR A 307 -18.04 8.44 28.92
N THR A 308 -17.10 9.36 29.14
CA THR A 308 -16.89 10.60 28.38
C THR A 308 -15.54 10.56 27.66
N VAL A 309 -15.36 11.47 26.71
CA VAL A 309 -14.06 11.77 26.09
C VAL A 309 -13.51 13.03 26.76
N ALA A 310 -12.24 13.00 27.16
CA ALA A 310 -11.52 14.13 27.68
C ALA A 310 -10.30 14.41 26.80
N VAL A 311 -10.17 15.65 26.33
CA VAL A 311 -8.98 16.10 25.61
C VAL A 311 -7.94 16.51 26.65
N GLU A 312 -6.85 15.76 26.71
CA GLU A 312 -5.73 16.04 27.61
C GLU A 312 -4.78 17.07 26.98
N TYR A 313 -4.64 17.05 25.65
CA TYR A 313 -3.85 18.02 24.89
C TYR A 313 -4.39 18.15 23.44
N PRO A 314 -4.93 19.31 23.01
CA PRO A 314 -5.42 19.50 21.64
C PRO A 314 -4.31 19.94 20.68
N PHE A 315 -4.53 19.80 19.37
CA PHE A 315 -3.62 20.30 18.33
C PHE A 315 -3.37 21.82 18.40
N SER A 316 -4.33 22.59 18.92
CA SER A 316 -4.22 24.05 19.09
C SER A 316 -3.17 24.51 20.11
N GLU A 317 -2.65 23.62 20.96
CA GLU A 317 -1.55 23.93 21.87
C GLU A 317 -0.18 23.88 21.17
N ALA A 318 0.86 24.40 21.84
CA ALA A 318 2.19 24.56 21.26
C ALA A 318 2.86 23.23 20.85
N GLN A 319 2.98 22.97 19.54
CA GLN A 319 3.46 21.69 18.97
C GLN A 319 4.98 21.49 19.10
N SER A 320 5.41 21.40 20.35
CA SER A 320 6.78 21.26 20.83
C SER A 320 6.90 19.97 21.62
N LYS A 321 7.89 19.14 21.27
CA LYS A 321 8.11 17.86 21.95
C LYS A 321 8.30 18.01 23.47
N GLY A 322 8.91 19.10 23.94
CA GLY A 322 9.14 19.34 25.36
C GLY A 322 7.83 19.51 26.13
N ASP A 323 6.96 20.39 25.63
CA ASP A 323 5.70 20.75 26.27
C ASP A 323 4.69 19.60 26.21
N ILE A 324 4.62 18.90 25.07
CA ILE A 324 3.83 17.68 24.90
C ILE A 324 4.26 16.59 25.90
N LEU A 325 5.57 16.29 26.00
CA LEU A 325 6.06 15.28 26.94
C LEU A 325 5.89 15.68 28.41
N GLN A 326 5.96 16.97 28.74
CA GLN A 326 5.59 17.43 30.09
C GLN A 326 4.11 17.18 30.36
N ARG A 327 3.21 17.65 29.49
CA ARG A 327 1.77 17.48 29.66
C ARG A 327 1.39 16.00 29.77
N VAL A 328 1.97 15.14 28.93
CA VAL A 328 1.73 13.68 28.92
C VAL A 328 2.01 13.06 30.30
N ARG A 329 3.12 13.41 30.95
CA ARG A 329 3.44 12.91 32.31
C ARG A 329 2.38 13.33 33.34
N GLU A 330 1.89 14.56 33.21
CA GLU A 330 0.87 15.16 34.08
C GLU A 330 -0.55 14.62 33.86
N ILE A 331 -0.81 13.86 32.78
CA ILE A 331 -2.10 13.20 32.55
C ILE A 331 -2.40 12.23 33.69
N ARG A 332 -3.62 12.34 34.23
CA ARG A 332 -4.15 11.50 35.32
C ARG A 332 -5.23 10.59 34.79
N TYR A 333 -5.29 9.38 35.35
CA TYR A 333 -6.42 8.48 35.15
C TYR A 333 -7.72 9.14 35.64
N GLN A 334 -8.77 9.11 34.81
CA GLN A 334 -10.09 9.69 35.14
C GLN A 334 -11.13 8.66 35.60
N GLY A 335 -10.98 7.38 35.20
CA GLY A 335 -11.96 6.34 35.46
C GLY A 335 -13.25 6.49 34.64
N GLY A 336 -14.18 5.57 34.85
CA GLY A 336 -15.53 5.59 34.27
C GLY A 336 -16.04 4.19 33.90
N ASN A 337 -17.31 3.94 34.23
CA ASN A 337 -17.93 2.60 34.18
C ASN A 337 -18.32 2.11 32.78
N ARG A 338 -17.67 2.62 31.73
CA ARG A 338 -17.92 2.36 30.31
C ARG A 338 -16.63 2.48 29.52
N THR A 339 -16.62 1.82 28.37
CA THR A 339 -15.59 1.92 27.33
C THR A 339 -16.28 2.41 26.05
N ASN A 340 -16.64 3.70 26.00
CA ASN A 340 -17.39 4.29 24.88
C ASN A 340 -16.46 4.60 23.68
N THR A 341 -15.97 3.54 23.04
CA THR A 341 -15.06 3.58 21.89
C THR A 341 -15.70 4.26 20.67
N GLY A 342 -16.99 4.06 20.43
CA GLY A 342 -17.72 4.72 19.35
C GLY A 342 -17.77 6.24 19.53
N LEU A 343 -18.02 6.71 20.75
CA LEU A 343 -17.98 8.12 21.12
C LEU A 343 -16.57 8.72 20.99
N ALA A 344 -15.53 8.00 21.42
CA ALA A 344 -14.13 8.43 21.30
C ALA A 344 -13.71 8.62 19.83
N LEU A 345 -14.08 7.67 18.97
CA LEU A 345 -13.84 7.77 17.53
C LEU A 345 -14.67 8.92 16.92
N GLN A 346 -15.97 9.03 17.22
CA GLN A 346 -16.80 10.12 16.70
C GLN A 346 -16.26 11.49 17.10
N TYR A 347 -15.78 11.66 18.34
CA TYR A 347 -15.20 12.91 18.83
C TYR A 347 -13.95 13.32 18.03
N LEU A 348 -13.10 12.37 17.62
CA LEU A 348 -11.96 12.68 16.76
C LEU A 348 -12.39 13.35 15.45
N SER A 349 -13.33 12.74 14.73
CA SER A 349 -13.80 13.24 13.43
C SER A 349 -14.67 14.50 13.51
N GLU A 350 -15.35 14.75 14.64
CA GLU A 350 -16.25 15.89 14.79
C GLU A 350 -15.64 17.08 15.55
N HIS A 351 -14.51 16.88 16.26
CA HIS A 351 -13.94 17.90 17.15
C HIS A 351 -12.40 17.96 17.18
N SER A 352 -11.66 16.90 16.87
CA SER A 352 -10.18 16.92 16.95
C SER A 352 -9.53 17.22 15.60
N PHE A 353 -9.92 16.48 14.56
CA PHE A 353 -9.47 16.67 13.19
C PHE A 353 -10.31 17.77 12.51
N LEU A 354 -10.19 19.00 13.03
CA LEU A 354 -10.78 20.21 12.48
C LEU A 354 -9.73 21.32 12.39
N VAL A 355 -9.65 22.01 11.26
CA VAL A 355 -8.72 23.14 11.04
C VAL A 355 -8.91 24.26 12.06
N SER A 356 -10.15 24.45 12.54
CA SER A 356 -10.50 25.38 13.63
C SER A 356 -10.01 24.95 15.02
N GLN A 357 -9.43 23.76 15.16
CA GLN A 357 -8.92 23.17 16.42
C GLN A 357 -7.42 22.79 16.34
N GLY A 358 -6.75 23.16 15.24
CA GLY A 358 -5.30 22.99 15.04
C GLY A 358 -4.90 21.97 13.97
N ASP A 359 -5.86 21.21 13.44
CA ASP A 359 -5.63 20.22 12.37
C ASP A 359 -5.13 20.87 11.06
N ARG A 360 -4.30 20.15 10.30
CA ARG A 360 -3.64 20.69 9.10
C ARG A 360 -4.14 19.97 7.84
N GLU A 361 -4.83 20.69 6.94
CA GLU A 361 -5.35 20.14 5.67
C GLU A 361 -4.28 19.42 4.79
N GLN A 362 -3.00 19.78 4.96
CA GLN A 362 -1.87 19.16 4.25
C GLN A 362 -1.22 17.97 4.99
N ALA A 363 -1.66 17.61 6.19
CA ALA A 363 -1.14 16.51 7.00
C ALA A 363 -2.09 15.30 6.97
N PRO A 364 -1.58 14.06 6.83
CA PRO A 364 -2.40 12.87 7.03
C PRO A 364 -2.74 12.63 8.51
N ASN A 365 -4.02 12.33 8.76
CA ASN A 365 -4.58 12.16 10.11
C ASN A 365 -4.47 10.70 10.57
N LEU A 366 -3.74 10.47 11.67
CA LEU A 366 -3.39 9.14 12.18
C LEU A 366 -3.81 8.99 13.64
N VAL A 367 -4.48 7.89 13.99
CA VAL A 367 -4.98 7.60 15.33
C VAL A 367 -4.30 6.36 15.89
N TYR A 368 -3.55 6.48 16.98
CA TYR A 368 -3.14 5.35 17.81
C TYR A 368 -4.16 5.18 18.95
N MET A 369 -5.03 4.18 18.81
CA MET A 369 -6.10 3.92 19.78
C MET A 369 -5.72 2.72 20.67
N VAL A 370 -5.50 2.95 21.96
CA VAL A 370 -5.17 1.89 22.93
C VAL A 370 -6.42 1.53 23.73
N THR A 371 -6.83 0.27 23.70
CA THR A 371 -7.97 -0.25 24.47
C THR A 371 -7.71 -1.66 24.96
N GLY A 372 -8.13 -1.96 26.20
CA GLY A 372 -8.06 -3.29 26.78
C GLY A 372 -9.40 -4.02 26.83
N ASN A 373 -10.50 -3.35 26.48
CA ASN A 373 -11.85 -3.87 26.67
C ASN A 373 -12.73 -3.72 25.40
N PRO A 374 -13.84 -4.48 25.30
CA PRO A 374 -14.83 -4.31 24.25
C PRO A 374 -15.61 -2.99 24.40
N ALA A 375 -16.05 -2.44 23.28
CA ALA A 375 -16.86 -1.23 23.26
C ALA A 375 -18.19 -1.39 24.00
N SER A 376 -18.58 -0.37 24.75
CA SER A 376 -19.88 -0.27 25.42
C SER A 376 -20.97 0.38 24.57
N ASP A 377 -20.62 0.84 23.36
CA ASP A 377 -21.42 1.64 22.44
C ASP A 377 -21.22 1.23 20.97
N GLU A 378 -21.97 1.85 20.04
CA GLU A 378 -21.88 1.49 18.62
C GLU A 378 -20.67 2.14 17.92
N ILE A 379 -19.70 1.31 17.54
CA ILE A 379 -18.57 1.74 16.69
C ILE A 379 -19.05 2.03 15.26
N LYS A 380 -19.21 3.32 14.96
CA LYS A 380 -19.33 3.84 13.58
C LYS A 380 -17.96 3.84 12.90
N ARG A 381 -17.94 3.71 11.58
CA ARG A 381 -16.70 3.83 10.78
C ARG A 381 -16.35 5.32 10.60
N LEU A 382 -15.08 5.67 10.81
CA LEU A 382 -14.57 7.02 10.57
C LEU A 382 -14.52 7.39 9.08
N PRO A 383 -14.46 8.70 8.76
CA PRO A 383 -13.99 9.20 7.47
C PRO A 383 -12.70 8.49 7.02
N GLY A 384 -12.57 8.20 5.72
CA GLY A 384 -11.47 7.38 5.21
C GLY A 384 -10.10 8.06 5.31
N ASP A 385 -10.09 9.38 5.33
CA ASP A 385 -8.97 10.29 5.54
C ASP A 385 -8.34 10.19 6.95
N ILE A 386 -9.02 9.58 7.93
CA ILE A 386 -8.49 9.31 9.27
C ILE A 386 -8.06 7.83 9.37
N GLN A 387 -6.76 7.57 9.40
CA GLN A 387 -6.20 6.22 9.55
C GLN A 387 -6.17 5.81 11.03
N VAL A 388 -6.85 4.73 11.42
CA VAL A 388 -6.76 4.17 12.78
C VAL A 388 -5.82 2.97 12.84
N VAL A 389 -4.92 2.98 13.83
CA VAL A 389 -4.07 1.88 14.27
C VAL A 389 -4.50 1.50 15.69
N PRO A 390 -5.42 0.53 15.83
CA PRO A 390 -5.85 0.05 17.13
C PRO A 390 -4.80 -0.88 17.75
N ILE A 391 -4.61 -0.72 19.07
CA ILE A 391 -3.69 -1.47 19.91
C ILE A 391 -4.53 -2.11 21.02
N GLY A 392 -4.68 -3.43 20.97
CA GLY A 392 -5.29 -4.22 22.02
C GLY A 392 -4.32 -4.45 23.16
N VAL A 393 -4.74 -4.24 24.41
CA VAL A 393 -3.90 -4.50 25.59
C VAL A 393 -4.58 -5.47 26.57
N GLY A 394 -3.94 -6.62 26.81
CA GLY A 394 -4.44 -7.62 27.76
C GLY A 394 -5.58 -8.52 27.21
N PRO A 395 -6.08 -9.45 28.05
CA PRO A 395 -6.89 -10.59 27.61
C PRO A 395 -8.36 -10.27 27.31
N HIS A 396 -8.80 -9.02 27.47
CA HIS A 396 -10.19 -8.60 27.27
C HIS A 396 -10.41 -7.77 25.99
N ALA A 397 -9.34 -7.45 25.25
CA ALA A 397 -9.42 -6.66 24.03
C ALA A 397 -10.15 -7.44 22.92
N ASN A 398 -11.25 -6.88 22.39
CA ASN A 398 -12.04 -7.56 21.36
C ASN A 398 -11.40 -7.40 19.97
N VAL A 399 -10.57 -8.38 19.58
CA VAL A 399 -9.85 -8.40 18.29
C VAL A 399 -10.77 -8.10 17.08
N GLN A 400 -12.02 -8.58 17.07
CA GLN A 400 -12.96 -8.34 15.96
C GLN A 400 -13.40 -6.88 15.85
N GLU A 401 -13.52 -6.17 16.98
CA GLU A 401 -13.75 -4.73 16.99
C GLU A 401 -12.50 -3.98 16.51
N LEU A 402 -11.31 -4.39 16.95
CA LEU A 402 -10.05 -3.76 16.54
C LEU A 402 -9.77 -3.97 15.05
N GLU A 403 -10.02 -5.15 14.49
CA GLU A 403 -9.98 -5.41 13.05
C GLU A 403 -10.97 -4.51 12.29
N ARG A 404 -12.20 -4.36 12.78
CA ARG A 404 -13.24 -3.48 12.19
C ARG A 404 -12.88 -1.99 12.28
N ILE A 405 -12.22 -1.55 13.36
CA ILE A 405 -11.75 -0.18 13.55
C ILE A 405 -10.54 0.13 12.65
N GLY A 406 -9.56 -0.78 12.62
CA GLY A 406 -8.29 -0.55 11.94
C GLY A 406 -8.33 -0.74 10.42
N TRP A 407 -9.30 -1.49 9.89
CA TRP A 407 -9.32 -1.93 8.49
C TRP A 407 -9.08 -0.80 7.47
N PRO A 408 -8.04 -0.89 6.61
CA PRO A 408 -7.31 -2.11 6.23
C PRO A 408 -6.04 -2.43 7.06
N ASN A 409 -5.73 -1.67 8.11
CA ASN A 409 -4.62 -1.99 9.01
C ASN A 409 -5.02 -3.16 9.93
N ALA A 410 -4.10 -4.11 10.16
CA ALA A 410 -4.24 -5.08 11.24
C ALA A 410 -4.05 -4.39 12.60
N PRO A 411 -4.74 -4.84 13.67
CA PRO A 411 -4.47 -4.37 15.02
C PRO A 411 -3.09 -4.82 15.52
N ILE A 412 -2.54 -4.07 16.48
CA ILE A 412 -1.42 -4.51 17.31
C ILE A 412 -2.02 -5.21 18.54
N LEU A 413 -1.44 -6.34 18.96
CA LEU A 413 -1.88 -7.22 20.05
C LEU A 413 -0.67 -7.71 20.87
#